data_AF-A0A524MQS2-F1
#
_entry.id   AF-A0A524MQS2-F1
#
_cell.length_a   1.000
_cell.length_b   1.000
_cell.length_c   1.000
_cell.angle_alpha   90.00
_cell.angle_beta   90.00
_cell.angle_gamma   90.00
#
_symmetry.space_group_name_H-M   'P 1'
#
loop_
_entity.id
_entity.type
_entity.pdbx_description
1 polymer ?
#
loop_
_entity_poly.entity_id
_entity_poly.type
_entity_poly.pdbx_seq_one_letter_code
_entity_poly.pdbx_strand_id
1 'polypeptide(L)'
;MTEATGPVTRAGTSNATEPSDATETVTAMAGKLRRGLRLFTSAGDQPRARRATDVILLSISFVGIALVGLAAIPEPGISRAVTRFLGALPDALTGVWQLFADLPTLWALVVLVAAFTRGRSKVGRDMILAILVGIVLWLLLGRVVTGAWPEMRALFGDIQPPTVFPPARLGIPTALLITASPHLVRPARRLGYAIIALGSIAFVTLGASSTLGVVAALLSAAGAAAVVHLIVGSSAGRPSLDDVRFALADMRVDITELGEADRQDAGLFAVAARGADGSELIVKLYGRDAHDAALVSTVWRTIWLRQPGSPVGVGRLRQVEHEALMTLLAVQAGIATDSVVTAGAADTDDAVLVLRRSGTLLVEPGRFRDIDLTPDPIFTGADARARLLELWQLLATLHDNGLVHGQLDEEYLILDDGQLGLVNFRGATVAPTPAELRGDDVQLFITSIGLV
;
A
#
# COMPACT_ATOMS: atom_id res chain seq x y z
N MET A 1 28.38 17.02 -85.98
CA MET A 1 29.48 16.11 -85.64
C MET A 1 29.39 15.79 -84.16
N THR A 2 29.11 14.51 -83.86
CA THR A 2 29.64 13.71 -82.74
C THR A 2 29.21 14.02 -81.29
N GLU A 3 28.45 13.06 -80.73
CA GLU A 3 28.44 12.49 -79.35
C GLU A 3 29.28 13.14 -78.23
N ALA A 4 28.69 13.27 -77.04
CA ALA A 4 29.05 12.47 -75.86
C ALA A 4 28.22 12.80 -74.59
N THR A 5 28.06 11.78 -73.76
CA THR A 5 27.21 11.55 -72.57
C THR A 5 27.70 12.15 -71.24
N GLY A 6 26.78 12.73 -70.44
CA GLY A 6 26.70 12.82 -68.95
C GLY A 6 27.90 13.40 -68.15
N PRO A 7 27.84 13.59 -66.81
CA PRO A 7 26.79 13.19 -65.84
C PRO A 7 26.42 14.21 -64.71
N VAL A 8 25.30 13.91 -64.04
CA VAL A 8 25.01 13.94 -62.58
C VAL A 8 25.08 15.25 -61.75
N THR A 9 23.91 15.53 -61.18
CA THR A 9 23.49 16.50 -60.16
C THR A 9 24.19 16.35 -58.79
N ARG A 10 24.61 17.46 -58.17
CA ARG A 10 24.76 17.62 -56.72
C ARG A 10 24.34 19.04 -56.31
N ALA A 11 23.08 19.20 -55.91
CA ALA A 11 22.62 20.38 -55.19
C ALA A 11 22.55 20.01 -53.70
N GLY A 12 23.38 20.65 -52.89
CA GLY A 12 23.32 20.52 -51.44
C GLY A 12 22.13 21.30 -50.90
N THR A 13 21.17 20.60 -50.29
CA THR A 13 20.16 21.21 -49.42
C THR A 13 20.62 21.11 -47.98
N SER A 14 20.86 22.28 -47.39
CA SER A 14 20.98 22.54 -45.96
C SER A 14 19.75 21.97 -45.23
N ASN A 15 19.95 20.97 -44.37
CA ASN A 15 18.99 20.62 -43.33
C ASN A 15 19.26 21.53 -42.13
N ALA A 16 18.38 22.50 -41.91
CA ALA A 16 18.25 23.17 -40.63
C ALA A 16 17.69 22.17 -39.62
N THR A 17 18.49 21.81 -38.61
CA THR A 17 18.07 21.01 -37.46
C THR A 17 17.21 21.89 -36.56
N GLU A 18 15.91 21.59 -36.46
CA GLU A 18 14.98 22.25 -35.55
C GLU A 18 15.34 21.98 -34.07
N PRO A 19 15.17 22.97 -33.16
CA PRO A 19 15.49 22.84 -31.73
C PRO A 19 14.29 22.29 -30.92
N SER A 20 13.71 21.16 -31.33
CA SER A 20 12.57 20.55 -30.61
C SER A 20 13.03 19.80 -29.35
N ASP A 21 14.17 19.12 -29.42
CA ASP A 21 14.63 18.15 -28.40
C ASP A 21 15.09 18.81 -27.08
N ALA A 22 15.65 20.02 -27.19
CA ALA A 22 16.09 20.80 -26.02
C ALA A 22 14.90 21.37 -25.22
N THR A 23 13.78 21.64 -25.87
CA THR A 23 12.60 22.23 -25.22
C THR A 23 11.83 21.16 -24.45
N GLU A 24 11.67 19.95 -25.01
CA GLU A 24 11.05 18.82 -24.30
C GLU A 24 11.86 18.38 -23.08
N THR A 25 13.18 18.29 -23.20
CA THR A 25 14.06 17.90 -22.08
C THR A 25 14.03 18.91 -20.94
N VAL A 26 14.03 20.22 -21.23
CA VAL A 26 13.90 21.28 -20.21
C VAL A 26 12.52 21.26 -19.55
N THR A 27 11.45 21.03 -20.31
CA THR A 27 10.08 20.95 -19.77
C THR A 27 9.89 19.70 -18.90
N ALA A 28 10.46 18.57 -19.30
CA ALA A 28 10.48 17.32 -18.53
C ALA A 28 11.29 17.46 -17.23
N MET A 29 12.44 18.15 -17.27
CA MET A 29 13.29 18.39 -16.11
C MET A 29 12.65 19.39 -15.13
N ALA A 30 12.02 20.45 -15.63
CA ALA A 30 11.22 21.38 -14.84
C ALA A 30 9.99 20.68 -14.20
N GLY A 31 9.38 19.75 -14.93
CA GLY A 31 8.31 18.88 -14.43
C GLY A 31 8.79 17.94 -13.31
N LYS A 32 10.02 17.39 -13.39
CA LYS A 32 10.65 16.60 -12.32
C LYS A 32 11.00 17.46 -11.08
N LEU A 33 11.51 18.67 -11.27
CA LEU A 33 11.84 19.60 -10.18
C LEU A 33 10.59 20.10 -9.44
N ARG A 34 9.53 20.49 -10.17
CA ARG A 34 8.24 20.87 -9.56
C ARG A 34 7.59 19.70 -8.82
N ARG A 35 7.82 18.45 -9.26
CA ARG A 35 7.42 17.22 -8.54
C ARG A 35 8.21 17.02 -7.23
N GLY A 36 9.50 17.38 -7.19
CA GLY A 36 10.32 17.33 -5.98
C GLY A 36 9.87 18.28 -4.86
N LEU A 37 9.17 19.37 -5.19
CA LEU A 37 8.62 20.36 -4.25
C LEU A 37 7.19 20.07 -3.78
N ARG A 38 6.53 19.02 -4.31
CA ARG A 38 5.23 18.58 -3.82
C ARG A 38 5.43 17.90 -2.47
N LEU A 39 4.77 18.38 -1.42
CA LEU A 39 4.84 17.79 -0.08
C LEU A 39 3.87 16.61 0.07
N PHE A 40 2.75 16.61 -0.67
CA PHE A 40 1.66 15.63 -0.56
C PHE A 40 1.43 14.87 -1.88
N THR A 41 0.95 13.62 -1.80
CA THR A 41 0.90 12.66 -2.91
C THR A 41 -0.27 12.82 -3.90
N SER A 42 -1.50 13.17 -3.50
CA SER A 42 -2.63 13.37 -4.46
C SER A 42 -3.83 14.10 -3.83
N ALA A 43 -4.83 14.55 -4.60
CA ALA A 43 -5.99 15.39 -4.20
C ALA A 43 -6.70 14.93 -2.91
N GLY A 44 -7.23 15.89 -2.15
CA GLY A 44 -7.62 15.75 -0.73
C GLY A 44 -8.81 14.83 -0.38
N ASP A 45 -9.31 14.04 -1.33
CA ASP A 45 -10.55 13.27 -1.16
C ASP A 45 -10.43 11.77 -1.45
N GLN A 46 -9.24 11.20 -1.23
CA GLN A 46 -9.07 9.75 -1.31
C GLN A 46 -9.93 9.02 -0.26
N PRO A 47 -10.61 7.91 -0.63
CA PRO A 47 -11.33 7.05 0.30
C PRO A 47 -10.41 6.59 1.43
N ARG A 48 -10.92 6.61 2.67
CA ARG A 48 -10.18 6.22 3.88
C ARG A 48 -10.65 4.86 4.36
N ALA A 49 -9.71 3.97 4.63
CA ALA A 49 -9.97 2.65 5.20
C ALA A 49 -9.18 2.43 6.49
N ARG A 50 -9.72 1.59 7.39
CA ARG A 50 -9.05 1.11 8.59
C ARG A 50 -8.22 -0.12 8.23
N ARG A 51 -6.94 -0.17 8.61
CA ARG A 51 -6.03 -1.23 8.19
C ARG A 51 -5.73 -2.21 9.31
N ALA A 52 -5.48 -3.46 8.92
CA ALA A 52 -4.87 -4.46 9.77
C ALA A 52 -3.46 -4.05 10.25
N THR A 53 -2.67 -3.37 9.41
CA THR A 53 -1.33 -2.86 9.77
C THR A 53 -1.38 -1.97 10.99
N ASP A 54 -2.39 -1.09 11.10
CA ASP A 54 -2.51 -0.19 12.23
C ASP A 54 -2.85 -0.97 13.53
N VAL A 55 -3.60 -2.09 13.44
CA VAL A 55 -3.83 -2.99 14.59
C VAL A 55 -2.54 -3.69 15.01
N ILE A 56 -1.77 -4.20 14.06
CA ILE A 56 -0.48 -4.87 14.34
C ILE A 56 0.50 -3.87 14.94
N LEU A 57 0.63 -2.69 14.35
CA LEU A 57 1.51 -1.63 14.83
C LEU A 57 1.11 -1.17 16.23
N LEU A 58 -0.19 -1.02 16.51
CA LEU A 58 -0.69 -0.71 17.85
C LEU A 58 -0.34 -1.82 18.85
N SER A 59 -0.51 -3.08 18.46
CA SER A 59 -0.21 -4.24 19.31
C SER A 59 1.29 -4.33 19.63
N ILE A 60 2.15 -4.19 18.62
CA ILE A 60 3.62 -4.16 18.78
C ILE A 60 4.03 -2.96 19.64
N SER A 61 3.45 -1.78 19.41
CA SER A 61 3.74 -0.58 20.19
C SER A 61 3.35 -0.79 21.65
N PHE A 62 2.17 -1.36 21.92
CA PHE A 62 1.70 -1.65 23.27
C PHE A 62 2.63 -2.63 24.00
N VAL A 63 2.95 -3.77 23.38
CA VAL A 63 3.86 -4.78 23.95
C VAL A 63 5.26 -4.18 24.17
N GLY A 64 5.78 -3.44 23.18
CA GLY A 64 7.08 -2.78 23.28
C GLY A 64 7.13 -1.74 24.40
N ILE A 65 6.10 -0.91 24.55
CA ILE A 65 5.99 0.08 25.63
C ILE A 65 5.96 -0.62 26.99
N ALA A 66 5.21 -1.71 27.12
CA ALA A 66 5.17 -2.49 28.36
C ALA A 66 6.56 -3.07 28.72
N LEU A 67 7.25 -3.67 27.75
CA LEU A 67 8.59 -4.22 27.96
C LEU A 67 9.62 -3.13 28.32
N VAL A 68 9.62 -2.02 27.59
CA VAL A 68 10.54 -0.90 27.83
C VAL A 68 10.23 -0.21 29.16
N GLY A 69 8.95 -0.04 29.50
CA GLY A 69 8.52 0.53 30.78
C GLY A 69 8.94 -0.34 31.97
N LEU A 70 8.79 -1.67 31.88
CA LEU A 70 9.26 -2.61 32.89
C LEU A 70 10.79 -2.61 33.02
N ALA A 71 11.50 -2.46 31.91
CA ALA A 71 12.96 -2.41 31.89
C ALA A 71 13.53 -1.03 32.26
N ALA A 72 12.71 0.02 32.35
CA ALA A 72 13.21 1.36 32.61
C ALA A 72 13.84 1.50 34.01
N ILE A 73 13.38 0.70 34.99
CA ILE A 73 13.82 0.77 36.38
C ILE A 73 14.00 -0.66 36.94
N PRO A 74 15.24 -1.17 37.11
CA PRO A 74 16.53 -0.55 36.77
C PRO A 74 16.88 -0.69 35.28
N GLU A 75 17.52 0.34 34.71
CA GLU A 75 17.91 0.36 33.30
C GLU A 75 18.92 -0.76 32.92
N PRO A 76 18.74 -1.47 31.79
CA PRO A 76 19.62 -2.56 31.36
C PRO A 76 21.06 -2.07 31.11
N GLY A 77 22.04 -2.96 31.33
CA GLY A 77 23.46 -2.64 31.18
C GLY A 77 23.84 -2.14 29.78
N ILE A 78 23.26 -2.76 28.73
CA ILE A 78 23.48 -2.35 27.33
C ILE A 78 22.96 -0.92 27.08
N SER A 79 21.75 -0.60 27.53
CA SER A 79 21.17 0.75 27.36
C SER A 79 22.01 1.82 28.08
N ARG A 80 22.48 1.52 29.29
CA ARG A 80 23.40 2.41 30.03
C ARG A 80 24.73 2.59 29.31
N ALA A 81 25.29 1.54 28.72
CA ALA A 81 26.55 1.63 27.97
C ALA A 81 26.42 2.52 26.73
N VAL A 82 25.35 2.34 25.94
CA VAL A 82 25.07 3.18 24.76
C VAL A 82 24.82 4.63 25.18
N THR A 83 24.02 4.86 26.22
CA THR A 83 23.72 6.21 26.72
C THR A 83 25.00 6.93 27.18
N ARG A 84 25.90 6.25 27.91
CA ARG A 84 27.19 6.82 28.31
C ARG A 84 28.11 7.09 27.14
N PHE A 85 28.15 6.20 26.15
CA PHE A 85 28.96 6.39 24.95
C PHE A 85 28.51 7.64 24.18
N LEU A 86 27.21 7.80 23.96
CA LEU A 86 26.65 8.97 23.29
C LEU A 86 26.80 10.25 24.10
N GLY A 87 26.66 10.17 25.43
CA GLY A 87 26.90 11.30 26.33
C GLY A 87 28.37 11.69 26.51
N ALA A 88 29.32 10.87 26.02
CA ALA A 88 30.76 11.17 26.06
C ALA A 88 31.25 11.95 24.82
N LEU A 89 30.35 12.32 23.91
CA LEU A 89 30.70 13.15 22.75
C LEU A 89 31.13 14.56 23.19
N PRO A 90 32.01 15.24 22.43
CA PRO A 90 32.54 16.54 22.84
C PRO A 90 31.46 17.62 22.98
N ASP A 91 31.54 18.39 24.07
CA ASP A 91 30.64 19.53 24.36
C ASP A 91 30.67 20.61 23.27
N ALA A 92 31.73 20.67 22.46
CA ALA A 92 31.83 21.59 21.31
C ALA A 92 30.69 21.39 20.29
N LEU A 93 30.06 20.21 20.26
CA LEU A 93 28.95 19.90 19.37
C LEU A 93 27.57 20.12 20.00
N THR A 94 27.49 20.58 21.26
CA THR A 94 26.21 20.74 21.99
C THR A 94 25.20 21.58 21.21
N GLY A 95 25.62 22.69 20.59
CA GLY A 95 24.74 23.52 19.77
C GLY A 95 24.20 22.80 18.52
N VAL A 96 24.99 21.92 17.91
CA VAL A 96 24.56 21.09 16.77
C VAL A 96 23.54 20.05 17.23
N TRP A 97 23.77 19.43 18.38
CA TRP A 97 22.82 18.47 18.97
C TRP A 97 21.52 19.14 19.38
N GLN A 98 21.55 20.35 19.95
CA GLN A 98 20.34 21.13 20.24
C GLN A 98 19.53 21.39 18.96
N LEU A 99 20.19 21.81 17.87
CA LEU A 99 19.54 21.98 16.58
C LEU A 99 18.84 20.69 16.13
N PHE A 100 19.55 19.56 16.17
CA PHE A 100 18.98 18.25 15.79
C PHE A 100 17.84 17.79 16.71
N ALA A 101 17.89 18.14 18.00
CA ALA A 101 16.82 17.83 18.94
C ALA A 101 15.55 18.67 18.69
N ASP A 102 15.69 19.90 18.19
CA ASP A 102 14.57 20.79 17.84
C ASP A 102 13.98 20.52 16.44
N LEU A 103 14.77 19.98 15.50
CA LEU A 103 14.36 19.72 14.12
C LEU A 103 13.05 18.92 13.98
N PRO A 104 12.79 17.83 14.74
CA PRO A 104 11.52 17.11 14.67
C PRO A 104 10.31 18.01 14.91
N THR A 105 10.40 18.93 15.88
CA THR A 105 9.33 19.86 16.21
C THR A 105 9.13 20.88 15.10
N LEU A 106 10.23 21.45 14.58
CA LEU A 106 10.18 22.42 13.49
C LEU A 106 9.59 21.80 12.22
N TRP A 107 10.05 20.60 11.84
CA TRP A 107 9.55 19.91 10.66
C TRP A 107 8.09 19.47 10.81
N ALA A 108 7.71 18.97 11.98
CA ALA A 108 6.32 18.67 12.31
C ALA A 108 5.42 19.90 12.11
N LEU A 109 5.84 21.07 12.60
CA LEU A 109 5.11 22.32 12.44
C LEU A 109 5.00 22.74 10.97
N VAL A 110 6.10 22.64 10.20
CA VAL A 110 6.10 22.91 8.76
C VAL A 110 5.09 22.03 8.03
N VAL A 111 5.08 20.72 8.31
CA VAL A 111 4.12 19.78 7.69
C VAL A 111 2.68 20.10 8.10
N LEU A 112 2.46 20.46 9.36
CA LEU A 112 1.12 20.80 9.87
C LEU A 112 0.57 22.06 9.21
N VAL A 113 1.37 23.12 9.17
CA VAL A 113 1.00 24.38 8.49
C VAL A 113 0.82 24.14 7.00
N ALA A 114 1.70 23.35 6.36
CA ALA A 114 1.55 22.98 4.96
C ALA A 114 0.27 22.18 4.70
N ALA A 115 -0.18 21.34 5.63
CA ALA A 115 -1.44 20.60 5.50
C ALA A 115 -2.63 21.58 5.44
N PHE A 116 -2.71 22.56 6.33
CA PHE A 116 -3.82 23.54 6.32
C PHE A 116 -3.74 24.50 5.12
N THR A 117 -2.56 25.06 4.84
CA THR A 117 -2.37 26.04 3.76
C THR A 117 -2.57 25.46 2.36
N ARG A 118 -2.31 24.15 2.17
CA ARG A 118 -2.50 23.45 0.89
C ARG A 118 -3.87 22.74 0.78
N GLY A 119 -4.85 23.13 1.58
CA GLY A 119 -6.22 22.60 1.53
C GLY A 119 -6.37 21.15 2.01
N ARG A 120 -5.44 20.65 2.82
CA ARG A 120 -5.44 19.28 3.38
C ARG A 120 -5.89 19.27 4.84
N SER A 121 -7.00 19.95 5.13
CA SER A 121 -7.55 20.09 6.49
C SER A 121 -7.82 18.75 7.17
N LYS A 122 -8.24 17.71 6.41
CA LYS A 122 -8.42 16.35 6.95
C LYS A 122 -7.11 15.79 7.53
N VAL A 123 -5.99 15.93 6.81
CA VAL A 123 -4.66 15.48 7.27
C VAL A 123 -4.21 16.31 8.48
N GLY A 124 -4.38 17.64 8.42
CA GLY A 124 -4.06 18.52 9.55
C GLY A 124 -4.84 18.19 10.81
N ARG A 125 -6.13 17.84 10.68
CA ARG A 125 -6.96 17.37 11.81
C ARG A 125 -6.44 16.05 12.39
N ASP A 126 -6.06 15.09 11.55
CA ASP A 126 -5.53 13.81 12.01
C ASP A 126 -4.20 14.01 12.77
N MET A 127 -3.36 14.94 12.31
CA MET A 127 -2.13 15.35 12.99
C MET A 127 -2.40 15.99 14.36
N ILE A 128 -3.43 16.84 14.48
CA ILE A 128 -3.86 17.40 15.77
C ILE A 128 -4.36 16.29 16.69
N LEU A 129 -5.13 15.33 16.18
CA LEU A 129 -5.57 14.18 16.96
C LEU A 129 -4.38 13.34 17.45
N ALA A 130 -3.34 13.16 16.61
CA ALA A 130 -2.11 12.47 17.00
C ALA A 130 -1.36 13.20 18.11
N ILE A 131 -1.34 14.55 18.11
CA ILE A 131 -0.81 15.33 19.23
C ILE A 131 -1.59 15.02 20.52
N LEU A 132 -2.93 15.05 20.47
CA LEU A 132 -3.76 14.79 21.64
C LEU A 132 -3.54 13.38 22.19
N VAL A 133 -3.56 12.35 21.34
CA VAL A 133 -3.28 10.97 21.73
C VAL A 133 -1.85 10.82 22.27
N GLY A 134 -0.87 11.46 21.62
CA GLY A 134 0.52 11.46 22.07
C GLY A 134 0.71 12.09 23.45
N ILE A 135 0.02 13.19 23.75
CA ILE A 135 0.02 13.81 25.08
C ILE A 135 -0.57 12.86 26.12
N VAL A 136 -1.70 12.21 25.82
CA VAL A 136 -2.32 11.24 26.73
C VAL A 136 -1.37 10.07 27.01
N LEU A 137 -0.75 9.49 25.97
CA LEU A 137 0.21 8.39 26.13
C LEU A 137 1.44 8.82 26.93
N TRP A 138 1.97 10.02 26.70
CA TRP A 138 3.09 10.56 27.48
C TRP A 138 2.74 10.74 28.95
N LEU A 139 1.58 11.32 29.26
CA LEU A 139 1.12 11.51 30.64
C LEU A 139 0.93 10.18 31.36
N LEU A 140 0.28 9.21 30.69
CA LEU A 140 0.05 7.87 31.24
C LEU A 140 1.37 7.13 31.47
N LEU A 141 2.28 7.14 30.49
CA LEU A 141 3.53 6.41 30.59
C LEU A 141 4.46 7.03 31.65
N GLY A 142 4.52 8.36 31.70
CA GLY A 142 5.21 9.08 32.77
C GLY A 142 4.66 8.69 34.15
N ARG A 143 3.33 8.68 34.31
CA ARG A 143 2.69 8.31 35.59
C ARG A 143 2.92 6.85 35.99
N VAL A 144 2.87 5.92 35.03
CA VAL A 144 3.02 4.48 35.27
C VAL A 144 4.47 4.12 35.60
N VAL A 145 5.44 4.70 34.88
CA VAL A 145 6.86 4.31 35.02
C VAL A 145 7.57 5.12 36.09
N THR A 146 7.35 6.44 36.16
CA THR A 146 8.06 7.32 37.12
C THR A 146 7.30 7.55 38.42
N GLY A 147 6.01 7.17 38.46
CA GLY A 147 5.14 7.40 39.61
C GLY A 147 4.57 8.83 39.70
N ALA A 148 5.08 9.79 38.92
CA ALA A 148 4.64 11.17 38.91
C ALA A 148 3.99 11.57 37.57
N TRP A 149 3.04 12.51 37.62
CA TRP A 149 2.49 13.10 36.41
C TRP A 149 3.52 14.06 35.79
N PRO A 150 3.84 13.92 34.50
CA PRO A 150 4.69 14.89 33.82
C PRO A 150 4.09 16.29 33.81
N GLU A 151 4.93 17.31 33.94
CA GLU A 151 4.48 18.71 33.93
C GLU A 151 4.37 19.25 32.49
N MET A 152 3.24 19.88 32.16
CA MET A 152 2.99 20.42 30.80
C MET A 152 4.04 21.43 30.34
N ARG A 153 4.68 22.17 31.26
CA ARG A 153 5.78 23.10 30.93
C ARG A 153 6.99 22.40 30.29
N ALA A 154 7.18 21.10 30.53
CA ALA A 154 8.25 20.32 29.92
C ALA A 154 8.14 20.23 28.38
N LEU A 155 6.96 20.51 27.81
CA LEU A 155 6.77 20.60 26.36
C LEU A 155 7.47 21.82 25.74
N PHE A 156 7.73 22.85 26.54
CA PHE A 156 8.29 24.14 26.09
C PHE A 156 9.66 24.44 26.69
N GLY A 157 10.15 23.61 27.62
CA GLY A 157 11.46 23.77 28.25
C GLY A 157 12.61 23.30 27.36
N ASP A 158 13.83 23.71 27.72
CA ASP A 158 15.06 23.33 27.02
C ASP A 158 15.29 21.80 27.03
N ILE A 159 15.84 21.27 25.94
CA ILE A 159 16.24 19.86 25.83
C ILE A 159 17.62 19.71 26.46
N GLN A 160 17.62 19.48 27.76
CA GLN A 160 18.81 19.35 28.59
C GLN A 160 18.51 18.45 29.79
N PRO A 161 19.52 18.04 30.58
CA PRO A 161 19.29 17.29 31.81
C PRO A 161 18.34 18.03 32.77
N PRO A 162 17.57 17.32 33.61
CA PRO A 162 17.66 15.88 33.91
C PRO A 162 16.97 14.97 32.88
N THR A 163 17.30 13.68 32.92
CA THR A 163 16.71 12.67 32.03
C THR A 163 15.20 12.51 32.26
N VAL A 164 14.41 12.55 31.18
CA VAL A 164 12.95 12.38 31.20
C VAL A 164 12.51 11.11 30.47
N PHE A 165 11.45 10.47 30.98
CA PHE A 165 10.88 9.25 30.39
C PHE A 165 9.34 9.35 30.23
N PRO A 166 8.80 9.13 29.02
CA PRO A 166 9.47 9.30 27.73
C PRO A 166 9.63 10.81 27.37
N PRO A 167 10.60 11.20 26.53
CA PRO A 167 10.79 12.58 26.10
C PRO A 167 9.67 13.05 25.16
N ALA A 168 8.74 13.85 25.68
CA ALA A 168 7.58 14.34 24.92
C ALA A 168 7.94 15.22 23.72
N ARG A 169 9.00 16.05 23.86
CA ARG A 169 9.51 16.93 22.79
C ARG A 169 10.08 16.15 21.59
N LEU A 170 10.29 14.84 21.73
CA LEU A 170 10.58 13.92 20.63
C LEU A 170 9.33 13.13 20.21
N GLY A 171 8.62 12.56 21.18
CA GLY A 171 7.49 11.65 20.93
C GLY A 171 6.32 12.31 20.21
N ILE A 172 5.88 13.49 20.65
CA ILE A 172 4.72 14.19 20.07
C ILE A 172 4.95 14.62 18.61
N PRO A 173 6.04 15.32 18.25
CA PRO A 173 6.27 15.66 16.85
C PRO A 173 6.48 14.41 15.99
N THR A 174 7.09 13.35 16.55
CA THR A 174 7.20 12.06 15.86
C THR A 174 5.83 11.44 15.58
N ALA A 175 4.90 11.46 16.53
CA ALA A 175 3.53 10.93 16.36
C ALA A 175 2.82 11.64 15.21
N LEU A 176 2.94 12.97 15.18
CA LEU A 176 2.41 13.82 14.13
C LEU A 176 3.03 13.50 12.76
N LEU A 177 4.36 13.35 12.68
CA LEU A 177 5.05 13.05 11.43
C LEU A 177 4.73 11.65 10.90
N ILE A 178 4.62 10.64 11.77
CA ILE A 178 4.22 9.27 11.40
C ILE A 178 2.78 9.29 10.87
N THR A 179 1.86 9.99 11.53
CA THR A 179 0.46 10.15 11.10
C THR A 179 0.33 10.87 9.75
N ALA A 180 1.19 11.86 9.49
CA ALA A 180 1.22 12.54 8.20
C ALA A 180 1.88 11.68 7.11
N SER A 181 2.78 10.76 7.46
CA SER A 181 3.64 10.03 6.53
C SER A 181 2.94 9.30 5.36
N PRO A 182 1.71 8.74 5.50
CA PRO A 182 0.89 8.23 4.40
C PRO A 182 0.61 9.23 3.28
N HIS A 183 0.44 10.49 3.67
CA HIS A 183 -0.02 11.56 2.80
C HIS A 183 1.17 12.32 2.18
N LEU A 184 2.38 12.09 2.70
CA LEU A 184 3.60 12.76 2.24
C LEU A 184 4.22 12.06 1.05
N VAL A 185 4.84 12.85 0.15
CA VAL A 185 5.69 12.30 -0.89
C VAL A 185 6.91 11.58 -0.30
N ARG A 186 7.54 10.71 -1.08
CA ARG A 186 8.70 9.91 -0.64
C ARG A 186 9.85 10.76 -0.10
N PRO A 187 10.29 11.87 -0.76
CA PRO A 187 11.39 12.68 -0.25
C PRO A 187 11.09 13.30 1.11
N ALA A 188 9.90 13.89 1.27
CA ALA A 188 9.47 14.52 2.52
C ALA A 188 9.36 13.51 3.67
N ARG A 189 8.86 12.30 3.39
CA ARG A 189 8.80 11.22 4.37
C ARG A 189 10.19 10.75 4.79
N ARG A 190 11.12 10.54 3.84
CA ARG A 190 12.51 10.15 4.13
C ARG A 190 13.22 11.22 4.97
N LEU A 191 13.04 12.49 4.62
CA LEU A 191 13.57 13.61 5.41
C LEU A 191 13.00 13.58 6.84
N GLY A 192 11.70 13.37 7.00
CA GLY A 192 11.07 13.22 8.31
C GLY A 192 11.69 12.11 9.16
N TYR A 193 11.91 10.91 8.59
CA TYR A 193 12.55 9.81 9.31
C TYR A 193 14.03 10.08 9.63
N ALA A 194 14.77 10.73 8.73
CA ALA A 194 16.14 11.14 9.01
C ALA A 194 16.21 12.14 10.17
N ILE A 195 15.29 13.12 10.19
CA ILE A 195 15.17 14.10 11.27
C ILE A 195 14.81 13.43 12.60
N ILE A 196 13.88 12.48 12.61
CA ILE A 196 13.51 11.72 13.82
C ILE A 196 14.71 10.91 14.33
N ALA A 197 15.47 10.26 13.45
CA ALA A 197 16.66 9.50 13.83
C ALA A 197 17.76 10.40 14.42
N LEU A 198 18.05 11.54 13.78
CA LEU A 198 19.02 12.52 14.28
C LEU A 198 18.58 13.12 15.63
N GLY A 199 17.31 13.49 15.77
CA GLY A 199 16.74 13.98 17.02
C GLY A 199 16.81 12.92 18.13
N SER A 200 16.54 11.65 17.81
CA SER A 200 16.65 10.54 18.76
C SER A 200 18.08 10.41 19.32
N ILE A 201 19.09 10.49 18.46
CA ILE A 201 20.50 10.50 18.88
C ILE A 201 20.78 11.75 19.73
N ALA A 202 20.33 12.92 19.27
CA ALA A 202 20.53 14.19 19.95
C ALA A 202 20.02 14.19 21.40
N PHE A 203 18.81 13.66 21.64
CA PHE A 203 18.23 13.57 22.99
C PHE A 203 19.06 12.73 23.95
N VAL A 204 19.70 11.66 23.45
CA VAL A 204 20.59 10.82 24.27
C VAL A 204 21.93 11.52 24.49
N THR A 205 22.51 12.11 23.45
CA THR A 205 23.79 12.82 23.55
C THR A 205 23.73 14.03 24.49
N LEU A 206 22.60 14.75 24.51
CA LEU A 206 22.37 15.89 25.40
C LEU A 206 22.05 15.46 26.84
N GLY A 207 21.94 14.17 27.13
CA GLY A 207 21.53 13.66 28.44
C GLY A 207 20.08 14.00 28.82
N ALA A 208 19.26 14.41 27.85
CA ALA A 208 17.85 14.75 28.07
C ALA A 208 16.96 13.51 28.19
N SER A 209 17.39 12.36 27.66
CA SER A 209 16.70 11.08 27.81
C SER A 209 17.70 9.92 27.78
N SER A 210 17.35 8.81 28.41
CA SER A 210 18.04 7.54 28.19
C SER A 210 17.68 6.95 26.83
N THR A 211 18.46 5.96 26.38
CA THR A 211 18.17 5.21 25.15
C THR A 211 16.81 4.51 25.24
N LEU A 212 16.47 3.90 26.39
CA LEU A 212 15.13 3.35 26.61
C LEU A 212 14.02 4.42 26.57
N GLY A 213 14.27 5.62 27.11
CA GLY A 213 13.30 6.72 27.03
C GLY A 213 13.00 7.12 25.58
N VAL A 214 14.02 7.21 24.74
CA VAL A 214 13.85 7.48 23.30
C VAL A 214 13.05 6.36 22.63
N VAL A 215 13.38 5.08 22.89
CA VAL A 215 12.60 3.96 22.35
C VAL A 215 11.13 4.04 22.79
N ALA A 216 10.86 4.35 24.06
CA ALA A 216 9.51 4.52 24.58
C ALA A 216 8.76 5.68 23.88
N ALA A 217 9.43 6.80 23.61
CA ALA A 217 8.85 7.92 22.86
C ALA A 217 8.48 7.53 21.42
N LEU A 218 9.36 6.79 20.73
CA LEU A 218 9.12 6.33 19.36
C LEU A 218 7.98 5.30 19.29
N LEU A 219 7.93 4.35 20.23
CA LEU A 219 6.83 3.38 20.31
C LEU A 219 5.50 4.07 20.68
N SER A 220 5.53 5.04 21.59
CA SER A 220 4.33 5.84 21.92
C SER A 220 3.85 6.65 20.71
N ALA A 221 4.77 7.19 19.92
CA ALA A 221 4.46 7.90 18.69
C ALA A 221 3.84 6.99 17.62
N ALA A 222 4.40 5.79 17.42
CA ALA A 222 3.85 4.79 16.52
C ALA A 222 2.45 4.32 16.95
N GLY A 223 2.27 4.06 18.26
CA GLY A 223 0.97 3.72 18.84
C GLY A 223 -0.06 4.85 18.68
N ALA A 224 0.33 6.10 18.91
CA ALA A 224 -0.56 7.25 18.70
C ALA A 224 -1.01 7.37 17.25
N ALA A 225 -0.10 7.23 16.28
CA ALA A 225 -0.43 7.25 14.86
C ALA A 225 -1.36 6.11 14.47
N ALA A 226 -1.10 4.88 14.97
CA ALA A 226 -1.94 3.72 14.74
C ALA A 226 -3.36 3.92 15.30
N VAL A 227 -3.51 4.46 16.53
CA VAL A 227 -4.82 4.82 17.10
C VAL A 227 -5.57 5.80 16.22
N VAL A 228 -4.89 6.86 15.74
CA VAL A 228 -5.52 7.84 14.85
C VAL A 228 -5.97 7.21 13.53
N HIS A 229 -5.13 6.41 12.90
CA HIS A 229 -5.49 5.71 11.66
C HIS A 229 -6.62 4.69 11.86
N LEU A 230 -6.73 4.04 13.02
CA LEU A 230 -7.85 3.15 13.33
C LEU A 230 -9.15 3.92 13.56
N ILE A 231 -9.11 5.08 14.21
CA ILE A 231 -10.30 5.91 14.46
C ILE A 231 -10.81 6.50 13.14
N VAL A 232 -9.93 7.18 12.39
CA VAL A 232 -10.29 8.04 11.25
C VAL A 232 -10.11 7.36 9.89
N GLY A 233 -9.32 6.28 9.82
CA GLY A 233 -8.84 5.69 8.57
C GLY A 233 -7.66 6.47 7.97
N SER A 234 -6.85 5.80 7.15
CA SER A 234 -5.70 6.42 6.46
C SER A 234 -5.74 6.14 4.96
N SER A 235 -5.20 7.05 4.14
CA SER A 235 -5.21 6.94 2.67
C SER A 235 -3.93 6.32 2.06
N ALA A 236 -2.96 5.89 2.88
CA ALA A 236 -1.75 5.18 2.43
C ALA A 236 -2.06 3.95 1.53
N GLY A 237 -1.10 3.39 0.80
CA GLY A 237 -1.29 2.08 0.15
C GLY A 237 -2.22 1.99 -1.07
N ARG A 238 -2.93 3.07 -1.45
CA ARG A 238 -3.58 3.21 -2.76
C ARG A 238 -2.84 4.26 -3.59
N PRO A 239 -2.12 3.86 -4.66
CA PRO A 239 -1.51 4.84 -5.57
C PRO A 239 -2.58 5.76 -6.15
N SER A 240 -2.22 7.02 -6.44
CA SER A 240 -3.18 7.91 -7.09
C SER A 240 -3.45 7.47 -8.53
N LEU A 241 -4.60 7.82 -9.10
CA LEU A 241 -4.89 7.51 -10.51
C LEU A 241 -3.83 8.13 -11.44
N ASP A 242 -3.25 9.27 -11.09
CA ASP A 242 -2.11 9.85 -11.81
C ASP A 242 -0.87 8.93 -11.75
N ASP A 243 -0.54 8.41 -10.56
CA ASP A 243 0.57 7.46 -10.40
C ASP A 243 0.34 6.18 -11.21
N VAL A 244 -0.91 5.67 -11.23
CA VAL A 244 -1.28 4.49 -12.03
C VAL A 244 -1.16 4.79 -13.53
N ARG A 245 -1.61 5.96 -13.99
CA ARG A 245 -1.45 6.40 -15.39
C ARG A 245 0.02 6.45 -15.80
N PHE A 246 0.90 6.96 -14.94
CA PHE A 246 2.34 6.97 -15.21
C PHE A 246 2.95 5.57 -15.23
N ALA A 247 2.54 4.69 -14.30
CA ALA A 247 3.00 3.31 -14.27
C ALA A 247 2.58 2.54 -15.55
N LEU A 248 1.36 2.75 -16.03
CA LEU A 248 0.88 2.15 -17.27
C LEU A 248 1.67 2.65 -18.48
N ALA A 249 1.95 3.96 -18.56
CA ALA A 249 2.77 4.53 -19.62
C ALA A 249 4.20 3.97 -19.63
N ASP A 250 4.81 3.78 -18.46
CA ASP A 250 6.13 3.14 -18.31
C ASP A 250 6.12 1.69 -18.79
N MET A 251 5.04 0.96 -18.50
CA MET A 251 4.78 -0.39 -19.00
C MET A 251 4.31 -0.43 -20.47
N ARG A 252 4.30 0.71 -21.17
CA ARG A 252 3.87 0.86 -22.58
C ARG A 252 2.42 0.43 -22.82
N VAL A 253 1.55 0.69 -21.85
CA VAL A 253 0.10 0.51 -21.95
C VAL A 253 -0.56 1.87 -22.13
N ASP A 254 -1.03 2.14 -23.34
CA ASP A 254 -1.71 3.40 -23.67
C ASP A 254 -3.19 3.35 -23.28
N ILE A 255 -3.62 4.32 -22.48
CA ILE A 255 -4.99 4.42 -21.94
C ILE A 255 -5.62 5.78 -22.21
N THR A 256 -6.92 5.77 -22.53
CA THR A 256 -7.73 6.97 -22.76
C THR A 256 -8.45 7.40 -21.48
N GLU A 257 -9.06 6.45 -20.77
CA GLU A 257 -9.81 6.67 -19.54
C GLU A 257 -9.22 5.85 -18.38
N LEU A 258 -9.38 6.38 -17.17
CA LEU A 258 -8.92 5.75 -15.94
C LEU A 258 -9.83 6.12 -14.77
N GLY A 259 -10.29 5.13 -14.03
CA GLY A 259 -11.14 5.30 -12.85
C GLY A 259 -10.91 4.18 -11.83
N GLU A 260 -11.36 4.37 -10.60
CA GLU A 260 -11.39 3.26 -9.65
C GLU A 260 -12.29 2.15 -10.20
N ALA A 261 -11.87 0.89 -10.06
CA ALA A 261 -12.75 -0.22 -10.43
C ALA A 261 -13.92 -0.31 -9.43
N ASP A 262 -15.11 -0.64 -9.93
CA ASP A 262 -16.31 -0.80 -9.11
C ASP A 262 -16.12 -1.83 -7.98
N ARG A 263 -15.23 -2.82 -8.21
CA ARG A 263 -14.84 -3.81 -7.21
C ARG A 263 -13.41 -3.59 -6.72
N GLN A 264 -13.24 -3.67 -5.40
CA GLN A 264 -11.95 -3.59 -4.73
C GLN A 264 -11.72 -4.87 -3.91
N ASP A 265 -10.75 -5.68 -4.32
CA ASP A 265 -10.41 -6.91 -3.61
C ASP A 265 -9.52 -6.65 -2.42
N ALA A 266 -9.72 -7.42 -1.34
CA ALA A 266 -8.88 -7.32 -0.17
C ALA A 266 -7.40 -7.61 -0.53
N GLY A 267 -6.55 -6.63 -0.22
CA GLY A 267 -5.11 -6.75 -0.39
C GLY A 267 -4.55 -6.43 -1.77
N LEU A 268 -5.33 -5.78 -2.63
CA LEU A 268 -4.85 -5.07 -3.82
C LEU A 268 -5.67 -3.78 -4.04
N PHE A 269 -5.21 -2.91 -4.94
CA PHE A 269 -5.98 -1.78 -5.44
C PHE A 269 -6.29 -2.00 -6.92
N ALA A 270 -7.57 -2.03 -7.28
CA ALA A 270 -8.01 -2.30 -8.63
C ALA A 270 -8.46 -1.02 -9.33
N VAL A 271 -8.06 -0.83 -10.58
CA VAL A 271 -8.34 0.36 -11.37
C VAL A 271 -8.90 -0.08 -12.72
N ALA A 272 -10.05 0.46 -13.09
CA ALA A 272 -10.64 0.27 -14.40
C ALA A 272 -10.02 1.29 -15.37
N ALA A 273 -9.62 0.82 -16.56
CA ALA A 273 -9.07 1.66 -17.60
C ALA A 273 -9.66 1.29 -18.96
N ARG A 274 -9.62 2.24 -19.90
CA ARG A 274 -9.95 1.99 -21.30
C ARG A 274 -8.68 2.14 -22.14
N GLY A 275 -8.30 1.10 -22.86
CA GLY A 275 -7.16 1.11 -23.76
C GLY A 275 -7.36 2.10 -24.92
N ALA A 276 -6.27 2.53 -25.56
CA ALA A 276 -6.34 3.33 -26.78
C ALA A 276 -7.02 2.60 -27.95
N ASP A 277 -7.00 1.26 -27.92
CA ASP A 277 -7.72 0.36 -28.83
C ASP A 277 -9.21 0.21 -28.50
N GLY A 278 -9.71 0.89 -27.46
CA GLY A 278 -11.09 0.79 -26.98
C GLY A 278 -11.34 -0.41 -26.05
N SER A 279 -10.33 -1.25 -25.79
CA SER A 279 -10.52 -2.42 -24.92
C SER A 279 -10.72 -2.04 -23.45
N GLU A 280 -11.57 -2.77 -22.74
CA GLU A 280 -11.72 -2.63 -21.29
C GLU A 280 -10.56 -3.32 -20.57
N LEU A 281 -9.88 -2.58 -19.71
CA LEU A 281 -8.75 -3.05 -18.94
C LEU A 281 -9.05 -3.00 -17.44
N ILE A 282 -8.59 -4.02 -16.72
CA ILE A 282 -8.52 -4.03 -15.27
C ILE A 282 -7.06 -4.06 -14.83
N VAL A 283 -6.66 -3.07 -14.04
CA VAL A 283 -5.30 -2.88 -13.56
C VAL A 283 -5.27 -3.20 -12.07
N LYS A 284 -4.61 -4.28 -11.70
CA LYS A 284 -4.46 -4.72 -10.31
C LYS A 284 -3.09 -4.30 -9.79
N LEU A 285 -3.09 -3.44 -8.76
CA LEU A 285 -1.88 -2.96 -8.10
C LEU A 285 -1.70 -3.65 -6.76
N TYR A 286 -0.65 -4.44 -6.67
CA TYR A 286 -0.19 -5.14 -5.47
C TYR A 286 0.75 -4.22 -4.69
N GLY A 287 0.15 -3.35 -3.89
CA GLY A 287 0.85 -2.32 -3.10
C GLY A 287 1.57 -2.86 -1.85
N ARG A 288 2.54 -2.09 -1.35
CA ARG A 288 3.34 -2.39 -0.14
C ARG A 288 2.49 -2.57 1.13
N ASP A 289 1.34 -1.89 1.24
CA ASP A 289 0.51 -1.87 2.46
C ASP A 289 -0.77 -2.73 2.35
N ALA A 290 -1.12 -3.21 1.15
CA ALA A 290 -2.31 -4.05 0.93
C ALA A 290 -2.07 -5.51 1.39
N HIS A 291 -0.79 -5.91 1.47
CA HIS A 291 -0.36 -7.22 1.91
C HIS A 291 -0.77 -7.53 3.37
N ASP A 292 -0.84 -6.53 4.26
CA ASP A 292 -1.06 -6.77 5.69
C ASP A 292 -2.50 -7.19 6.03
N ALA A 293 -3.49 -6.72 5.29
CA ALA A 293 -4.87 -7.19 5.42
C ALA A 293 -5.00 -8.65 4.92
N ALA A 294 -4.28 -8.97 3.84
CA ALA A 294 -4.18 -10.34 3.35
C ALA A 294 -3.44 -11.23 4.36
N LEU A 295 -2.36 -10.77 4.99
CA LEU A 295 -1.60 -11.52 6.01
C LEU A 295 -2.48 -11.90 7.21
N VAL A 296 -3.28 -10.97 7.75
CA VAL A 296 -4.19 -11.27 8.86
C VAL A 296 -5.27 -12.25 8.42
N SER A 297 -5.83 -12.07 7.22
CA SER A 297 -6.84 -13.00 6.70
C SER A 297 -6.28 -14.38 6.44
N THR A 298 -5.06 -14.50 5.91
CA THR A 298 -4.41 -15.77 5.60
C THR A 298 -3.98 -16.46 6.87
N VAL A 299 -3.35 -15.76 7.82
CA VAL A 299 -3.00 -16.31 9.14
C VAL A 299 -4.26 -16.76 9.88
N TRP A 300 -5.34 -15.99 9.85
CA TRP A 300 -6.63 -16.39 10.44
C TRP A 300 -7.19 -17.64 9.75
N ARG A 301 -7.25 -17.69 8.41
CA ARG A 301 -7.72 -18.88 7.68
C ARG A 301 -6.81 -20.10 7.91
N THR A 302 -5.50 -19.93 7.99
CA THR A 302 -4.57 -21.02 8.26
C THR A 302 -4.71 -21.56 9.68
N ILE A 303 -4.88 -20.69 10.68
CA ILE A 303 -5.04 -21.09 12.08
C ILE A 303 -6.44 -21.69 12.33
N TRP A 304 -7.49 -21.05 11.84
CA TRP A 304 -8.88 -21.41 12.15
C TRP A 304 -9.55 -22.31 11.10
N LEU A 305 -9.35 -22.06 9.81
CA LEU A 305 -9.96 -22.86 8.74
C LEU A 305 -9.08 -24.04 8.31
N ARG A 306 -7.83 -24.12 8.80
CA ARG A 306 -6.83 -25.12 8.37
C ARG A 306 -6.70 -25.25 6.86
N GLN A 307 -7.04 -24.19 6.13
CA GLN A 307 -6.86 -24.09 4.69
C GLN A 307 -5.53 -23.37 4.44
N PRO A 308 -4.62 -23.94 3.64
CA PRO A 308 -3.51 -23.17 3.11
C PRO A 308 -4.10 -22.15 2.12
N GLY A 309 -4.39 -20.94 2.59
CA GLY A 309 -4.43 -19.80 1.68
C GLY A 309 -3.05 -19.63 1.05
N SER A 310 -3.00 -19.09 -0.17
CA SER A 310 -1.77 -18.85 -0.95
C SER A 310 -0.54 -18.59 -0.07
N PRO A 311 0.59 -19.30 -0.27
CA PRO A 311 1.74 -19.28 0.63
C PRO A 311 2.16 -17.88 1.05
N VAL A 312 2.13 -17.64 2.36
CA VAL A 312 2.62 -16.43 3.00
C VAL A 312 4.14 -16.37 2.85
N GLY A 313 4.65 -15.34 2.17
CA GLY A 313 6.09 -15.09 2.00
C GLY A 313 6.57 -14.82 0.56
N VAL A 314 5.67 -14.86 -0.41
CA VAL A 314 6.00 -14.70 -1.83
C VAL A 314 5.97 -13.21 -2.20
N GLY A 315 7.11 -12.66 -2.66
CA GLY A 315 7.25 -11.23 -2.99
C GLY A 315 6.16 -10.71 -3.94
N ARG A 316 5.80 -9.43 -3.84
CA ARG A 316 4.68 -8.81 -4.58
C ARG A 316 4.71 -9.05 -6.09
N LEU A 317 5.91 -8.99 -6.66
CA LEU A 317 6.13 -9.32 -8.07
C LEU A 317 5.74 -10.76 -8.38
N ARG A 318 6.12 -11.72 -7.52
CA ARG A 318 5.73 -13.12 -7.67
C ARG A 318 4.23 -13.34 -7.53
N GLN A 319 3.49 -12.51 -6.77
CA GLN A 319 2.02 -12.60 -6.72
C GLN A 319 1.40 -12.20 -8.07
N VAL A 320 1.91 -11.11 -8.66
CA VAL A 320 1.53 -10.67 -10.00
C VAL A 320 1.89 -11.70 -11.06
N GLU A 321 3.11 -12.24 -11.01
CA GLU A 321 3.59 -13.28 -11.93
C GLU A 321 2.77 -14.57 -11.78
N HIS A 322 2.41 -14.94 -10.54
CA HIS A 322 1.57 -16.10 -10.27
C HIS A 322 0.19 -15.94 -10.88
N GLU A 323 -0.52 -14.85 -10.59
CA GLU A 323 -1.85 -14.62 -11.15
C GLU A 323 -1.79 -14.51 -12.68
N ALA A 324 -0.78 -13.85 -13.24
CA ALA A 324 -0.57 -13.78 -14.68
C ALA A 324 -0.37 -15.18 -15.29
N LEU A 325 0.50 -16.00 -14.69
CA LEU A 325 0.77 -17.36 -15.13
C LEU A 325 -0.50 -18.23 -15.06
N MET A 326 -1.23 -18.19 -13.95
CA MET A 326 -2.46 -18.98 -13.79
C MET A 326 -3.53 -18.55 -14.80
N THR A 327 -3.66 -17.24 -15.05
CA THR A 327 -4.58 -16.71 -16.05
C THR A 327 -4.19 -17.18 -17.47
N LEU A 328 -2.90 -17.16 -17.81
CA LEU A 328 -2.41 -17.66 -19.10
C LEU A 328 -2.63 -19.18 -19.26
N LEU A 329 -2.42 -19.97 -18.21
CA LEU A 329 -2.70 -21.41 -18.22
C LEU A 329 -4.19 -21.72 -18.34
N ALA A 330 -5.05 -20.92 -17.71
CA ALA A 330 -6.50 -21.04 -17.85
C ALA A 330 -6.96 -20.78 -19.29
N VAL A 331 -6.46 -19.72 -19.93
CA VAL A 331 -6.71 -19.46 -21.36
C VAL A 331 -6.22 -20.63 -22.21
N GLN A 332 -5.02 -21.16 -21.93
CA GLN A 332 -4.48 -22.31 -22.66
C GLN A 332 -5.33 -23.58 -22.49
N ALA A 333 -5.97 -23.75 -21.33
CA ALA A 333 -6.90 -24.83 -21.04
C ALA A 333 -8.29 -24.64 -21.69
N GLY A 334 -8.52 -23.51 -22.38
CA GLY A 334 -9.80 -23.20 -23.03
C GLY A 334 -10.85 -22.59 -22.10
N ILE A 335 -10.45 -22.11 -20.92
CA ILE A 335 -11.33 -21.41 -19.99
C ILE A 335 -11.52 -19.97 -20.48
N ALA A 336 -12.78 -19.54 -20.65
CA ALA A 336 -13.09 -18.14 -20.91
C ALA A 336 -12.68 -17.28 -19.70
N THR A 337 -11.76 -16.34 -19.90
CA THR A 337 -11.22 -15.48 -18.83
C THR A 337 -10.60 -14.21 -19.39
N ASP A 338 -10.25 -13.28 -18.51
CA ASP A 338 -9.50 -12.07 -18.87
C ASP A 338 -8.14 -12.43 -19.48
N SER A 339 -7.68 -11.65 -20.47
CA SER A 339 -6.39 -11.87 -21.10
C SER A 339 -5.30 -11.01 -20.46
N VAL A 340 -4.12 -11.59 -20.20
CA VAL A 340 -2.98 -10.85 -19.63
C VAL A 340 -2.40 -9.93 -20.71
N VAL A 341 -2.42 -8.62 -20.47
CA VAL A 341 -1.76 -7.63 -21.33
C VAL A 341 -0.30 -7.47 -20.92
N THR A 342 -0.05 -7.25 -19.62
CA THR A 342 1.31 -7.14 -19.07
C THR A 342 1.31 -7.38 -17.57
N ALA A 343 2.45 -7.80 -17.03
CA ALA A 343 2.66 -8.09 -15.63
C ALA A 343 4.09 -7.70 -15.25
N GLY A 344 4.30 -6.97 -14.16
CA GLY A 344 5.64 -6.57 -13.76
C GLY A 344 5.69 -5.62 -12.57
N ALA A 345 6.91 -5.18 -12.23
CA ALA A 345 7.10 -4.09 -11.29
C ALA A 345 7.16 -2.77 -12.06
N ALA A 346 6.35 -1.80 -11.66
CA ALA A 346 6.50 -0.43 -12.13
C ALA A 346 7.73 0.23 -11.47
N ASP A 347 8.28 1.28 -12.08
CA ASP A 347 9.36 2.11 -11.52
C ASP A 347 9.04 2.66 -10.09
N THR A 348 7.75 2.70 -9.73
CA THR A 348 7.30 3.04 -8.38
C THR A 348 7.53 1.94 -7.35
N ASP A 349 8.11 0.79 -7.73
CA ASP A 349 8.24 -0.43 -6.91
C ASP A 349 6.86 -0.96 -6.48
N ASP A 350 5.81 -0.75 -7.28
CA ASP A 350 4.51 -1.42 -7.13
C ASP A 350 4.43 -2.57 -8.14
N ALA A 351 3.91 -3.73 -7.74
CA ALA A 351 3.71 -4.83 -8.67
C ALA A 351 2.33 -4.66 -9.34
N VAL A 352 2.30 -4.66 -10.67
CA VAL A 352 1.14 -4.32 -11.48
C VAL A 352 0.82 -5.48 -12.43
N LEU A 353 -0.44 -5.88 -12.44
CA LEU A 353 -1.01 -6.79 -13.42
C LEU A 353 -2.07 -6.03 -14.22
N VAL A 354 -1.94 -6.01 -15.55
CA VAL A 354 -2.93 -5.44 -16.47
C VAL A 354 -3.59 -6.58 -17.22
N LEU A 355 -4.90 -6.69 -17.07
CA LEU A 355 -5.72 -7.66 -17.80
C LEU A 355 -6.68 -6.92 -18.71
N ARG A 356 -6.98 -7.49 -19.87
CA ARG A 356 -8.07 -7.06 -20.74
C ARG A 356 -9.29 -7.93 -20.46
N ARG A 357 -10.42 -7.29 -20.17
CA ARG A 357 -11.66 -8.00 -19.85
C ARG A 357 -12.24 -8.69 -21.08
N SER A 358 -12.64 -9.95 -20.90
CA SER A 358 -13.26 -10.75 -21.97
C SER A 358 -14.79 -10.74 -21.88
N GLY A 359 -15.35 -10.79 -20.66
CA GLY A 359 -16.80 -10.86 -20.45
C GLY A 359 -17.32 -9.98 -19.30
N THR A 360 -18.62 -10.11 -19.04
CA THR A 360 -19.31 -9.44 -17.91
C THR A 360 -19.43 -10.39 -16.73
N LEU A 361 -19.40 -9.86 -15.51
CA LEU A 361 -19.68 -10.66 -14.32
C LEU A 361 -21.07 -11.29 -14.44
N LEU A 362 -21.15 -12.58 -14.06
CA LEU A 362 -22.39 -13.34 -14.11
C LEU A 362 -23.43 -12.78 -13.14
N VAL A 363 -22.96 -12.36 -11.96
CA VAL A 363 -23.78 -11.91 -10.85
C VAL A 363 -23.29 -10.54 -10.38
N GLU A 364 -24.23 -9.64 -10.06
CA GLU A 364 -23.88 -8.36 -9.46
C GLU A 364 -23.24 -8.54 -8.07
N PRO A 365 -22.18 -7.77 -7.73
CA PRO A 365 -21.49 -7.91 -6.46
C PRO A 365 -22.43 -7.80 -5.24
N GLY A 366 -22.35 -8.76 -4.32
CA GLY A 366 -23.08 -8.74 -3.06
C GLY A 366 -24.49 -9.34 -3.10
N ARG A 367 -24.94 -9.87 -4.25
CA ARG A 367 -26.26 -10.52 -4.37
C ARG A 367 -26.49 -11.64 -3.35
N PHE A 368 -25.51 -12.50 -3.07
CA PHE A 368 -25.69 -13.58 -2.09
C PHE A 368 -25.73 -13.08 -0.63
N ARG A 369 -25.50 -11.79 -0.39
CA ARG A 369 -25.71 -11.16 0.92
C ARG A 369 -27.14 -10.64 1.11
N ASP A 370 -27.96 -10.66 0.06
CA ASP A 370 -29.37 -10.32 0.14
C ASP A 370 -30.17 -11.50 0.68
N ILE A 371 -31.15 -11.22 1.54
CA ILE A 371 -31.99 -12.24 2.19
C ILE A 371 -33.08 -12.73 1.23
N ASP A 372 -33.46 -11.89 0.25
CA ASP A 372 -34.41 -12.23 -0.80
C ASP A 372 -33.69 -12.81 -2.02
N LEU A 373 -33.03 -13.96 -1.82
CA LEU A 373 -32.34 -14.71 -2.88
C LEU A 373 -33.33 -15.12 -3.98
N THR A 374 -33.34 -14.37 -5.09
CA THR A 374 -33.94 -14.82 -6.35
C THR A 374 -32.88 -15.49 -7.21
N PRO A 375 -33.17 -16.64 -7.87
CA PRO A 375 -32.22 -17.32 -8.75
C PRO A 375 -31.76 -16.42 -9.91
N ASP A 376 -30.56 -16.61 -10.43
CA ASP A 376 -30.14 -15.87 -11.62
C ASP A 376 -31.04 -16.21 -12.81
N PRO A 377 -31.56 -15.22 -13.57
CA PRO A 377 -32.37 -15.49 -14.76
C PRO A 377 -31.76 -16.54 -15.69
N ILE A 378 -30.43 -16.60 -15.83
CA ILE A 378 -29.78 -17.60 -16.69
C ILE A 378 -29.85 -19.04 -16.15
N PHE A 379 -30.07 -19.21 -14.85
CA PHE A 379 -30.27 -20.48 -14.17
C PHE A 379 -31.76 -20.74 -13.86
N THR A 380 -32.69 -20.04 -14.54
CA THR A 380 -34.13 -20.30 -14.44
C THR A 380 -34.71 -20.89 -15.73
N GLY A 381 -35.88 -21.52 -15.63
CA GLY A 381 -36.62 -22.03 -16.78
C GLY A 381 -36.05 -23.33 -17.37
N ALA A 382 -36.28 -23.56 -18.67
CA ALA A 382 -35.95 -24.81 -19.34
C ALA A 382 -34.43 -25.04 -19.49
N ASP A 383 -33.64 -23.96 -19.56
CA ASP A 383 -32.20 -24.02 -19.84
C ASP A 383 -31.34 -24.09 -18.57
N ALA A 384 -31.94 -23.92 -17.38
CA ALA A 384 -31.25 -23.95 -16.09
C ALA A 384 -30.34 -25.17 -15.91
N ARG A 385 -30.86 -26.36 -16.26
CA ARG A 385 -30.11 -27.61 -16.16
C ARG A 385 -28.90 -27.63 -17.10
N ALA A 386 -29.03 -27.06 -18.30
CA ALA A 386 -27.94 -27.01 -19.27
C ALA A 386 -26.83 -26.07 -18.79
N ARG A 387 -27.19 -24.90 -18.23
CA ARG A 387 -26.23 -23.95 -17.64
C ARG A 387 -25.51 -24.50 -16.42
N LEU A 388 -26.20 -25.26 -15.55
CA LEU A 388 -25.54 -25.96 -14.46
C LEU A 388 -24.54 -27.01 -14.96
N LEU A 389 -24.91 -27.78 -15.99
CA LEU A 389 -23.99 -28.74 -16.59
C LEU A 389 -22.78 -28.06 -17.21
N GLU A 390 -22.96 -26.92 -17.88
CA GLU A 390 -21.87 -26.09 -18.41
C GLU A 390 -20.93 -25.62 -17.30
N LEU A 391 -21.46 -25.17 -16.16
CA LEU A 391 -20.66 -24.74 -15.01
C LEU A 391 -19.82 -25.89 -14.41
N TRP A 392 -20.40 -27.09 -14.27
CA TRP A 392 -19.64 -28.27 -13.82
C TRP A 392 -18.62 -28.75 -14.86
N GLN A 393 -18.91 -28.61 -16.16
CA GLN A 393 -17.97 -28.89 -17.24
C GLN A 393 -16.80 -27.91 -17.25
N LEU A 394 -17.05 -26.64 -16.93
CA LEU A 394 -16.01 -25.61 -16.76
C LEU A 394 -15.01 -26.03 -15.67
N LEU A 395 -15.52 -26.49 -14.52
CA LEU A 395 -14.67 -26.98 -13.44
C LEU A 395 -13.92 -28.26 -13.81
N ALA A 396 -14.59 -29.21 -14.45
CA ALA A 396 -13.95 -30.44 -14.93
C ALA A 396 -12.80 -30.12 -15.91
N THR A 397 -13.00 -29.16 -16.82
CA THR A 397 -11.97 -28.71 -17.76
C THR A 397 -10.76 -28.12 -17.03
N LEU A 398 -11.00 -27.33 -15.98
CA LEU A 398 -9.91 -26.79 -15.16
C LEU A 398 -9.12 -27.91 -14.46
N HIS A 399 -9.83 -28.85 -13.82
CA HIS A 399 -9.24 -29.99 -13.11
C HIS A 399 -8.47 -30.94 -14.04
N ASP A 400 -9.01 -31.24 -15.23
CA ASP A 400 -8.39 -32.11 -16.23
C ASP A 400 -7.08 -31.52 -16.78
N ASN A 401 -6.95 -30.19 -16.75
CA ASN A 401 -5.71 -29.47 -17.09
C ASN A 401 -4.77 -29.28 -15.88
N GLY A 402 -5.06 -29.91 -14.75
CA GLY A 402 -4.22 -29.86 -13.55
C GLY A 402 -4.21 -28.49 -12.86
N LEU A 403 -5.33 -27.76 -12.95
CA LEU A 403 -5.55 -26.46 -12.32
C LEU A 403 -6.69 -26.55 -11.31
N VAL A 404 -6.59 -25.78 -10.22
CA VAL A 404 -7.70 -25.42 -9.33
C VAL A 404 -7.78 -23.92 -9.25
N HIS A 405 -8.99 -23.37 -9.10
CA HIS A 405 -9.22 -21.94 -8.92
C HIS A 405 -9.01 -21.53 -7.45
N GLY A 406 -9.42 -22.37 -6.50
CA GLY A 406 -9.25 -22.18 -5.05
C GLY A 406 -10.19 -21.16 -4.40
N GLN A 407 -10.93 -20.39 -5.20
CA GLN A 407 -11.90 -19.37 -4.78
C GLN A 407 -13.09 -19.34 -5.75
N LEU A 408 -13.85 -20.42 -5.87
CA LEU A 408 -15.03 -20.47 -6.73
C LEU A 408 -16.26 -19.95 -5.99
N ASP A 409 -16.53 -18.66 -6.16
CA ASP A 409 -17.76 -18.01 -5.73
C ASP A 409 -18.37 -17.20 -6.89
N GLU A 410 -19.56 -16.67 -6.66
CA GLU A 410 -20.32 -15.91 -7.65
C GLU A 410 -19.59 -14.65 -8.15
N GLU A 411 -18.62 -14.15 -7.38
CA GLU A 411 -17.90 -12.93 -7.72
C GLU A 411 -16.84 -13.15 -8.83
N TYR A 412 -16.53 -14.40 -9.15
CA TYR A 412 -15.50 -14.78 -10.11
C TYR A 412 -16.05 -15.49 -11.36
N LEU A 413 -17.36 -15.66 -11.46
CA LEU A 413 -18.01 -16.18 -12.65
C LEU A 413 -18.26 -15.05 -13.64
N ILE A 414 -17.94 -15.29 -14.91
CA ILE A 414 -18.23 -14.36 -16.02
C ILE A 414 -19.05 -15.04 -17.11
N LEU A 415 -19.71 -14.22 -17.91
CA LEU A 415 -20.30 -14.59 -19.18
C LEU A 415 -19.55 -13.87 -20.30
N ASP A 416 -18.93 -14.63 -21.18
CA ASP A 416 -18.16 -14.16 -22.34
C ASP A 416 -18.79 -14.71 -23.62
N ASP A 417 -19.38 -13.84 -24.43
CA ASP A 417 -20.13 -14.21 -25.65
C ASP A 417 -21.13 -15.38 -25.45
N GLY A 418 -21.74 -15.45 -24.26
CA GLY A 418 -22.71 -16.47 -23.88
C GLY A 418 -22.13 -17.78 -23.34
N GLN A 419 -20.81 -17.89 -23.22
CA GLN A 419 -20.09 -18.98 -22.56
C GLN A 419 -19.74 -18.63 -21.12
N LEU A 420 -19.87 -19.60 -20.21
CA LEU A 420 -19.43 -19.42 -18.82
C LEU A 420 -17.89 -19.43 -18.71
N GLY A 421 -17.37 -18.53 -17.89
CA GLY A 421 -15.94 -18.36 -17.66
C GLY A 421 -15.60 -18.08 -16.19
N LEU A 422 -14.30 -18.03 -15.92
CA LEU A 422 -13.72 -17.76 -14.59
C LEU A 422 -12.74 -16.61 -14.67
N VAL A 423 -12.69 -15.75 -13.66
CA VAL A 423 -11.69 -14.67 -13.54
C VAL A 423 -11.04 -14.67 -12.16
N ASN A 424 -9.90 -13.97 -12.03
CA ASN A 424 -9.19 -13.77 -10.76
C ASN A 424 -8.52 -15.04 -10.20
N PHE A 425 -7.57 -15.56 -10.96
CA PHE A 425 -6.76 -16.73 -10.60
C PHE A 425 -5.68 -16.47 -9.53
N ARG A 426 -5.90 -15.50 -8.63
CA ARG A 426 -4.96 -15.18 -7.55
C ARG A 426 -4.80 -16.33 -6.55
N GLY A 427 -5.89 -17.07 -6.31
CA GLY A 427 -5.92 -18.24 -5.42
C GLY A 427 -5.60 -19.57 -6.10
N ALA A 428 -5.37 -19.56 -7.42
CA ALA A 428 -5.28 -20.76 -8.21
C ALA A 428 -3.94 -21.48 -8.03
N THR A 429 -3.94 -22.80 -8.24
CA THR A 429 -2.76 -23.66 -8.07
C THR A 429 -2.63 -24.63 -9.25
N VAL A 430 -1.39 -24.89 -9.66
CA VAL A 430 -1.03 -25.95 -10.62
C VAL A 430 -0.65 -27.24 -9.88
N ALA A 431 -0.91 -28.38 -10.51
CA ALA A 431 -0.67 -29.71 -9.94
C ALA A 431 -1.32 -29.86 -8.53
N PRO A 432 -2.65 -29.64 -8.43
CA PRO A 432 -3.36 -29.60 -7.17
C PRO A 432 -3.31 -30.95 -6.45
N THR A 433 -3.35 -30.87 -5.13
CA THR A 433 -3.56 -32.02 -4.26
C THR A 433 -5.02 -32.51 -4.36
N PRO A 434 -5.31 -33.77 -4.01
CA PRO A 434 -6.68 -34.27 -3.95
C PRO A 434 -7.59 -33.49 -2.99
N ALA A 435 -7.02 -32.82 -1.99
CA ALA A 435 -7.77 -31.98 -1.06
C ALA A 435 -8.20 -30.65 -1.70
N GLU A 436 -7.35 -30.05 -2.54
CA GLU A 436 -7.65 -28.81 -3.25
C GLU A 436 -8.72 -29.02 -4.33
N LEU A 437 -8.63 -30.12 -5.10
CA LEU A 437 -9.67 -30.49 -6.09
C LEU A 437 -11.05 -30.61 -5.43
N ARG A 438 -11.14 -31.32 -4.30
CA ARG A 438 -12.41 -31.42 -3.54
C ARG A 438 -12.82 -30.08 -2.93
N GLY A 439 -11.87 -29.21 -2.63
CA GLY A 439 -12.13 -27.85 -2.16
C GLY A 439 -12.93 -27.07 -3.20
N ASP A 440 -12.47 -27.09 -4.45
CA ASP A 440 -13.16 -26.45 -5.57
C ASP A 440 -14.52 -27.10 -5.86
N ASP A 441 -14.64 -28.44 -5.80
CA ASP A 441 -15.93 -29.13 -5.95
C ASP A 441 -16.95 -28.64 -4.93
N VAL A 442 -16.54 -28.49 -3.66
CA VAL A 442 -17.41 -28.01 -2.58
C VAL A 442 -17.75 -26.54 -2.77
N GLN A 443 -16.78 -25.71 -3.15
CA GLN A 443 -17.02 -24.29 -3.44
C GLN A 443 -18.04 -24.12 -4.57
N LEU A 444 -17.85 -24.82 -5.69
CA LEU A 444 -18.78 -24.77 -6.82
C LEU A 444 -20.16 -25.31 -6.45
N PHE A 445 -20.24 -26.37 -5.65
CA PHE A 445 -21.52 -26.90 -5.18
C PHE A 445 -22.30 -25.86 -4.38
N ILE A 446 -21.65 -25.16 -3.45
CA ILE A 446 -22.28 -24.09 -2.65
C ILE A 446 -22.70 -22.94 -3.56
N THR A 447 -21.83 -22.51 -4.47
CA THR A 447 -22.11 -21.43 -5.42
C THR A 447 -23.29 -21.79 -6.34
N SER A 448 -23.36 -23.04 -6.81
CA SER A 448 -24.48 -23.54 -7.63
C SER A 448 -25.81 -23.50 -6.90
N ILE A 449 -25.84 -23.72 -5.59
CA ILE A 449 -27.06 -23.59 -4.77
C ILE A 449 -27.51 -22.13 -4.68
N GLY A 450 -26.59 -21.17 -4.61
CA GLY A 450 -26.94 -19.75 -4.58
C GLY A 450 -27.44 -19.21 -5.93
N LEU A 451 -27.04 -19.85 -7.03
CA LEU A 451 -27.39 -19.45 -8.39
C LEU A 451 -28.80 -19.91 -8.83
N VAL A 452 -29.33 -20.98 -8.22
CA VAL A 452 -30.58 -21.70 -8.58
C VAL A 452 -31.61 -21.56 -7.48
#